data_AF-A0A969E2K5-F1
#
_entry.id   AF-A0A969E2K5-F1
#
_cell.length_a   1.000
_cell.length_b   1.000
_cell.length_c   1.000
_cell.angle_alpha   90.00
_cell.angle_beta   90.00
_cell.angle_gamma   90.00
#
_symmetry.space_group_name_H-M   'P 1'
#
loop_
_entity.id
_entity.type
_entity.pdbx_description
1 polymer ?
#
loop_
_entity_poly.entity_id
_entity_poly.type
_entity_poly.pdbx_seq_one_letter_code
_entity_poly.pdbx_strand_id
1 'polypeptide(L)'
;MKKQFAILSLFISIIIFNAFQTPKQPLEQIHAVHLNDMGVFEKSIKKLKTTAATTPLSIDDLQTAFKEARLAYKKIGWLIGYLEPENEKNFNGPPLTRIDPTGYNEIDPAGFQPIEEIIFGEEIENEMPKLNRLVNELAFFAAQWTEQMAQHILSDREIFEAFRTELTQLFAMSFTGFDSPVAFHALPEALVAWTTIEQNFNFYIKNLERKIRF
;
A
#
# COMPACT_ATOMS: atom_id res chain seq x y z
N MET A 1 18.73 18.99 -47.84
CA MET A 1 17.34 18.64 -48.24
C MET A 1 16.88 17.26 -47.77
N LYS A 2 17.40 16.12 -48.26
CA LYS A 2 16.87 14.78 -47.86
C LYS A 2 16.85 14.49 -46.35
N LYS A 3 17.88 14.89 -45.60
CA LYS A 3 17.91 14.75 -44.13
C LYS A 3 16.87 15.60 -43.40
N GLN A 4 16.58 16.80 -43.89
CA GLN A 4 15.57 17.70 -43.28
C GLN A 4 14.15 17.16 -43.48
N PHE A 5 13.86 16.59 -44.65
CA PHE A 5 12.59 15.90 -44.91
C PHE A 5 12.40 14.66 -44.02
N ALA A 6 13.47 13.89 -43.78
CA ALA A 6 13.41 12.73 -42.89
C ALA A 6 13.12 13.12 -41.43
N ILE A 7 13.75 14.20 -40.94
CA ILE A 7 13.51 14.72 -39.58
C ILE A 7 12.07 15.24 -39.45
N LEU A 8 11.57 15.99 -40.43
CA LEU A 8 10.21 16.52 -40.43
C LEU A 8 9.17 15.38 -40.46
N SER A 9 9.40 14.35 -41.27
CA SER A 9 8.55 13.16 -41.32
C SER A 9 8.50 12.43 -39.98
N LEU A 10 9.65 12.24 -39.32
CA LEU A 10 9.69 11.64 -37.98
C LEU A 10 8.92 12.47 -36.95
N PHE A 11 9.08 13.80 -36.99
CA PHE A 11 8.40 14.71 -36.08
C PHE A 11 6.87 14.69 -36.28
N ILE A 12 6.40 14.68 -37.53
CA ILE A 12 4.98 14.57 -37.87
C ILE A 12 4.44 13.21 -37.43
N SER A 13 5.17 12.12 -37.64
CA SER A 13 4.77 10.78 -37.18
C SER A 13 4.65 10.70 -35.67
N ILE A 14 5.55 11.35 -34.91
CA ILE A 14 5.45 11.44 -33.44
C ILE A 14 4.21 12.26 -33.02
N ILE A 15 3.92 13.37 -33.69
CA ILE A 15 2.74 14.19 -33.40
C ILE A 15 1.45 13.42 -33.68
N ILE A 16 1.37 12.76 -34.85
CA ILE A 16 0.23 11.93 -35.24
C ILE A 16 0.05 10.77 -34.25
N PHE A 17 1.12 10.06 -33.91
CA PHE A 17 1.06 8.95 -32.97
C PHE A 17 0.55 9.38 -31.59
N ASN A 18 1.00 10.54 -31.08
CA ASN A 18 0.49 11.08 -29.81
C ASN A 18 -0.96 11.58 -29.93
N ALA A 19 -1.37 12.15 -31.07
CA ALA A 19 -2.73 12.65 -31.29
C ALA A 19 -3.79 11.55 -31.34
N PHE A 20 -3.40 10.31 -31.67
CA PHE A 20 -4.29 9.15 -31.73
C PHE A 20 -4.20 8.23 -30.49
N GLN A 21 -3.46 8.60 -29.45
CA GLN A 21 -3.51 7.85 -28.19
C GLN A 21 -4.87 8.05 -27.51
N THR A 22 -5.64 6.98 -27.38
CA THR A 22 -6.81 6.99 -26.52
C THR A 22 -6.34 7.19 -25.08
N PRO A 23 -6.89 8.17 -24.35
CA PRO A 23 -6.55 8.34 -22.95
C PRO A 23 -6.91 7.06 -22.20
N LYS A 24 -5.98 6.57 -21.38
CA LYS A 24 -6.17 5.36 -20.57
C LYS A 24 -7.50 5.43 -19.81
N GLN A 25 -8.20 4.30 -19.73
CA GLN A 25 -9.42 4.22 -18.92
C GLN A 25 -9.05 4.39 -17.43
N PRO A 26 -9.96 4.93 -16.59
CA PRO A 26 -9.69 5.12 -15.16
C PRO A 26 -9.13 3.86 -14.48
N LEU A 27 -9.75 2.72 -14.77
CA LEU A 27 -9.36 1.43 -14.24
C LEU A 27 -7.89 1.06 -14.53
N GLU A 28 -7.43 1.29 -15.75
CA GLU A 28 -6.03 1.02 -16.15
C GLU A 28 -5.06 1.96 -15.42
N GLN A 29 -5.47 3.22 -15.18
CA GLN A 29 -4.66 4.18 -14.44
C GLN A 29 -4.56 3.80 -12.96
N ILE A 30 -5.69 3.45 -12.33
CA ILE A 30 -5.76 3.03 -10.93
C ILE A 30 -4.92 1.76 -10.71
N HIS A 31 -5.07 0.76 -11.59
CA HIS A 31 -4.27 -0.47 -11.51
C HIS A 31 -2.77 -0.17 -11.62
N ALA A 32 -2.36 0.66 -12.57
CA ALA A 32 -0.96 1.06 -12.71
C ALA A 32 -0.42 1.82 -11.48
N VAL A 33 -1.21 2.72 -10.89
CA VAL A 33 -0.85 3.42 -9.64
C VAL A 33 -0.70 2.42 -8.50
N HIS A 34 -1.65 1.50 -8.33
CA HIS A 34 -1.60 0.47 -7.29
C HIS A 34 -0.37 -0.42 -7.41
N LEU A 35 -0.05 -0.89 -8.63
CA LEU A 35 1.19 -1.65 -8.90
C LEU A 35 2.45 -0.87 -8.51
N ASN A 36 2.49 0.43 -8.81
CA ASN A 36 3.60 1.28 -8.39
C ASN A 36 3.70 1.42 -6.86
N ASP A 37 2.57 1.65 -6.19
CA ASP A 37 2.52 1.79 -4.73
C ASP A 37 2.91 0.50 -4.00
N MET A 38 2.56 -0.67 -4.53
CA MET A 38 3.07 -1.96 -4.03
C MET A 38 4.60 -2.05 -4.17
N GLY A 39 5.16 -1.61 -5.29
CA GLY A 39 6.62 -1.55 -5.46
C GLY A 39 7.30 -0.58 -4.48
N VAL A 40 6.63 0.51 -4.08
CA VAL A 40 7.09 1.41 -3.01
C VAL A 40 7.00 0.71 -1.65
N PHE A 41 5.91 -0.01 -1.41
CA PHE A 41 5.70 -0.76 -0.18
C PHE A 41 6.76 -1.85 0.03
N GLU A 42 7.03 -2.69 -0.97
CA GLU A 42 8.09 -3.71 -0.89
C GLU A 42 9.47 -3.10 -0.59
N LYS A 43 9.80 -1.97 -1.24
CA LYS A 43 11.05 -1.23 -0.98
C LYS A 43 11.10 -0.72 0.46
N SER A 44 9.98 -0.23 1.00
CA SER A 44 9.91 0.26 2.38
C SER A 44 10.09 -0.87 3.40
N ILE A 45 9.51 -2.06 3.16
CA ILE A 45 9.73 -3.23 4.02
C ILE A 45 11.19 -3.68 3.93
N LYS A 46 11.77 -3.67 2.73
CA LYS A 46 13.20 -3.97 2.56
C LYS A 46 14.07 -3.00 3.36
N LYS A 47 13.76 -1.69 3.31
CA LYS A 47 14.46 -0.68 4.12
C LYS A 47 14.34 -1.00 5.61
N LEU A 48 13.12 -1.24 6.11
CA LEU A 48 12.86 -1.62 7.50
C LEU A 48 13.70 -2.83 7.92
N LYS A 49 13.69 -3.90 7.11
CA LYS A 49 14.49 -5.11 7.34
C LYS A 49 15.98 -4.82 7.41
N THR A 50 16.52 -4.02 6.48
CA THR A 50 17.94 -3.67 6.48
C THR A 50 18.34 -2.80 7.66
N THR A 51 17.47 -1.87 8.08
CA THR A 51 17.71 -1.03 9.25
C THR A 51 17.71 -1.86 10.53
N ALA A 52 16.78 -2.81 10.68
CA ALA A 52 16.75 -3.73 11.82
C ALA A 52 18.00 -4.62 11.93
N ALA A 53 18.67 -4.89 10.81
CA ALA A 53 19.90 -5.68 10.76
C ALA A 53 21.19 -4.85 10.95
N THR A 54 21.09 -3.53 11.06
CA THR A 54 22.26 -2.65 11.18
C THR A 54 22.89 -2.73 12.59
N THR A 55 24.21 -2.69 12.68
CA THR A 55 24.96 -2.73 13.95
C THR A 55 26.02 -1.61 13.98
N PRO A 56 26.00 -0.70 14.99
CA PRO A 56 25.03 -0.62 16.08
C PRO A 56 23.62 -0.24 15.56
N LEU A 57 22.59 -0.76 16.22
CA LEU A 57 21.21 -0.45 15.89
C LEU A 57 20.88 1.00 16.29
N SER A 58 20.28 1.75 15.37
CA SER A 58 19.72 3.08 15.63
C SER A 58 18.21 2.96 15.76
N ILE A 59 17.68 3.18 16.97
CA ILE A 59 16.24 3.09 17.25
C ILE A 59 15.47 4.16 16.47
N ASP A 60 16.01 5.37 16.37
CA ASP A 60 15.38 6.47 15.63
C ASP A 60 15.26 6.13 14.13
N ASP A 61 16.31 5.55 13.53
CA ASP A 61 16.27 5.13 12.13
C ASP A 61 15.30 3.98 11.92
N LEU A 62 15.22 3.06 12.88
CA LEU A 62 14.29 1.92 12.82
C LEU A 62 12.83 2.38 12.92
N GLN A 63 12.52 3.26 13.87
CA GLN A 63 11.20 3.88 14.01
C GLN A 63 10.81 4.69 12.78
N THR A 64 11.78 5.39 12.17
CA THR A 64 11.56 6.13 10.92
C THR A 64 11.25 5.18 9.76
N ALA A 65 12.04 4.12 9.60
CA ALA A 65 11.79 3.11 8.56
C ALA A 65 10.44 2.40 8.75
N PHE A 66 10.03 2.16 9.99
CA PHE A 66 8.71 1.62 10.31
C PHE A 66 7.59 2.56 9.86
N LYS A 67 7.64 3.84 10.25
CA LYS A 67 6.64 4.85 9.86
C LYS A 67 6.55 4.99 8.34
N GLU A 68 7.68 4.99 7.64
CA GLU A 68 7.67 5.00 6.18
C GLU A 68 6.98 3.76 5.59
N ALA A 69 7.25 2.57 6.13
CA ALA A 69 6.61 1.34 5.68
C ALA A 69 5.10 1.34 5.96
N ARG A 70 4.67 1.89 7.09
CA ARG A 70 3.26 2.13 7.43
C ARG A 70 2.57 3.05 6.43
N LEU A 71 3.18 4.19 6.11
CA LEU A 71 2.60 5.11 5.12
C LEU A 71 2.51 4.47 3.74
N ALA A 72 3.50 3.67 3.34
CA ALA A 72 3.44 2.94 2.08
C ALA A 72 2.33 1.87 2.08
N TYR A 73 2.13 1.15 3.18
CA TYR A 73 1.02 0.21 3.33
C TYR A 73 -0.34 0.90 3.17
N LYS A 74 -0.53 2.08 3.77
CA LYS A 74 -1.81 2.82 3.68
C LYS A 74 -2.19 3.22 2.26
N LYS A 75 -1.25 3.25 1.31
CA LYS A 75 -1.56 3.49 -0.11
C LYS A 75 -2.14 2.27 -0.82
N ILE A 76 -1.92 1.07 -0.31
CA ILE A 76 -2.39 -0.18 -0.92
C ILE A 76 -3.47 -0.88 -0.08
N GLY A 77 -3.63 -0.50 1.18
CA GLY A 77 -4.53 -1.12 2.16
C GLY A 77 -5.99 -1.15 1.72
N TRP A 78 -6.47 -0.09 1.07
CA TRP A 78 -7.86 0.02 0.61
C TRP A 78 -8.31 -1.16 -0.25
N LEU A 79 -7.42 -1.70 -1.09
CA LEU A 79 -7.74 -2.82 -1.96
C LEU A 79 -7.52 -4.17 -1.27
N ILE A 80 -6.51 -4.28 -0.40
CA ILE A 80 -6.27 -5.48 0.42
C ILE A 80 -7.47 -5.75 1.34
N GLY A 81 -7.90 -4.74 2.10
CA GLY A 81 -9.01 -4.88 3.05
C GLY A 81 -10.35 -5.21 2.40
N TYR A 82 -10.49 -4.97 1.09
CA TYR A 82 -11.68 -5.34 0.33
C TYR A 82 -11.58 -6.70 -0.35
N LEU A 83 -10.50 -6.97 -1.09
CA LEU A 83 -10.35 -8.22 -1.84
C LEU A 83 -9.98 -9.41 -0.95
N GLU A 84 -9.24 -9.16 0.12
CA GLU A 84 -8.61 -10.18 0.96
C GLU A 84 -8.84 -9.90 2.46
N PRO A 85 -10.09 -9.69 2.92
CA PRO A 85 -10.37 -9.28 4.30
C PRO A 85 -9.87 -10.29 5.34
N GLU A 86 -9.81 -11.58 5.02
CA GLU A 86 -9.28 -12.61 5.92
C GLU A 86 -7.76 -12.56 6.05
N ASN A 87 -7.07 -12.05 5.02
CA ASN A 87 -5.61 -11.95 4.95
C ASN A 87 -5.09 -10.55 5.32
N GLU A 88 -5.95 -9.55 5.50
CA GLU A 88 -5.57 -8.21 5.97
C GLU A 88 -4.80 -8.26 7.29
N LYS A 89 -5.15 -9.22 8.17
CA LYS A 89 -4.43 -9.48 9.44
C LYS A 89 -2.96 -9.87 9.25
N ASN A 90 -2.57 -10.38 8.07
CA ASN A 90 -1.17 -10.68 7.78
C ASN A 90 -0.35 -9.39 7.59
N PHE A 91 -1.02 -8.29 7.26
CA PHE A 91 -0.41 -6.96 7.11
C PHE A 91 -0.56 -6.11 8.36
N ASN A 92 -1.72 -6.11 9.02
CA ASN A 92 -1.99 -5.24 10.18
C ASN A 92 -2.72 -5.96 11.33
N GLY A 93 -2.38 -7.23 11.56
CA GLY A 93 -2.98 -8.03 12.61
C GLY A 93 -2.70 -7.52 14.03
N PRO A 94 -3.43 -8.05 15.03
CA PRO A 94 -3.27 -7.67 16.43
C PRO A 94 -1.87 -8.00 16.96
N PRO A 95 -1.38 -7.28 17.98
CA PRO A 95 -0.07 -7.52 18.56
C PRO A 95 0.00 -8.75 19.48
N LEU A 96 -1.15 -9.20 19.99
CA LEU A 96 -1.25 -10.29 20.96
C LEU A 96 -1.85 -11.55 20.31
N THR A 97 -1.37 -12.71 20.76
CA THR A 97 -1.97 -14.01 20.40
C THR A 97 -3.44 -14.00 20.78
N ARG A 98 -4.30 -14.47 19.87
CA ARG A 98 -5.73 -14.60 20.12
C ARG A 98 -6.20 -16.02 19.87
N ILE A 99 -7.28 -16.41 20.53
CA ILE A 99 -7.96 -17.66 20.22
C ILE A 99 -8.88 -17.40 19.02
N ASP A 100 -8.91 -18.32 18.06
CA ASP A 100 -9.80 -18.24 16.92
C ASP A 100 -11.29 -18.25 17.35
N PRO A 101 -12.22 -17.84 16.48
CA PRO A 101 -13.65 -17.81 16.83
C PRO A 101 -14.24 -19.18 17.18
N THR A 102 -13.56 -20.27 16.79
CA THR A 102 -14.01 -21.64 17.10
C THR A 102 -13.57 -22.09 18.50
N GLY A 103 -12.60 -21.40 19.10
CA GLY A 103 -12.08 -21.69 20.43
C GLY A 103 -10.97 -22.74 20.46
N TYR A 104 -10.55 -23.27 19.32
CA TYR A 104 -9.68 -24.45 19.26
C TYR A 104 -8.23 -24.16 18.89
N ASN A 105 -7.97 -23.07 18.18
CA ASN A 105 -6.62 -22.72 17.73
C ASN A 105 -6.21 -21.34 18.22
N GLU A 106 -4.92 -21.21 18.49
CA GLU A 106 -4.27 -19.92 18.69
C GLU A 106 -3.89 -19.31 17.33
N ILE A 107 -4.06 -18.00 17.22
CA ILE A 107 -3.66 -17.18 16.09
C ILE A 107 -2.50 -16.33 16.56
N ASP A 108 -1.32 -16.59 15.99
CA ASP A 108 -0.12 -15.83 16.29
C ASP A 108 -0.22 -14.38 15.79
N PRO A 109 0.44 -13.43 16.48
CA PRO A 109 0.58 -12.07 15.99
C PRO A 109 1.28 -12.02 14.64
N ALA A 110 0.75 -11.21 13.73
CA ALA A 110 1.32 -10.98 12.41
C ALA A 110 1.12 -9.51 11.98
N GLY A 111 1.98 -9.06 11.07
CA GLY A 111 1.88 -7.74 10.47
C GLY A 111 2.40 -6.60 11.34
N PHE A 112 1.89 -5.40 11.08
CA PHE A 112 2.46 -4.15 11.57
C PHE A 112 2.27 -3.87 13.06
N GLN A 113 1.13 -4.20 13.69
CA GLN A 113 0.92 -3.88 15.10
C GLN A 113 1.90 -4.62 16.04
N PRO A 114 2.16 -5.94 15.91
CA PRO A 114 3.19 -6.58 16.72
C PRO A 114 4.61 -6.06 16.42
N ILE A 115 4.88 -5.63 15.18
CA ILE A 115 6.16 -4.98 14.83
C ILE A 115 6.27 -3.63 15.55
N GLU A 116 5.19 -2.86 15.61
CA GLU A 116 5.11 -1.57 16.28
C GLU A 116 5.42 -1.69 17.78
N GLU A 117 4.77 -2.63 18.48
CA GLU A 117 4.99 -2.88 19.90
C GLU A 117 6.47 -3.19 20.20
N ILE A 118 7.13 -3.95 19.34
CA ILE A 118 8.56 -4.26 19.50
C ILE A 118 9.43 -3.04 19.25
N ILE A 119 9.18 -2.29 18.16
CA ILE A 119 10.03 -1.16 17.73
C ILE A 119 9.90 0.05 18.68
N PHE A 120 8.73 0.25 19.29
CA PHE A 120 8.45 1.36 20.19
C PHE A 120 8.46 0.95 21.68
N GLY A 121 8.73 -0.33 21.98
CA GLY A 121 8.86 -0.85 23.33
C GLY A 121 10.25 -0.64 23.96
N GLU A 122 10.36 -0.94 25.25
CA GLU A 122 11.58 -0.72 26.05
C GLU A 122 12.65 -1.82 25.87
N GLU A 123 12.24 -3.05 25.49
CA GLU A 123 13.11 -4.24 25.46
C GLU A 123 13.41 -4.76 24.04
N ILE A 124 13.64 -3.86 23.09
CA ILE A 124 13.81 -4.22 21.67
C ILE A 124 14.93 -5.26 21.43
N GLU A 125 16.03 -5.20 22.20
CA GLU A 125 17.17 -6.11 22.05
C GLU A 125 16.78 -7.59 22.28
N ASN A 126 15.87 -7.84 23.23
CA ASN A 126 15.36 -9.17 23.56
C ASN A 126 14.41 -9.70 22.47
N GLU A 127 13.75 -8.80 21.76
CA GLU A 127 12.70 -9.09 20.78
C GLU A 127 13.20 -9.11 19.32
N MET A 128 14.50 -8.84 19.08
CA MET A 128 15.09 -8.81 17.74
C MET A 128 14.83 -10.09 16.90
N PRO A 129 14.90 -11.32 17.44
CA PRO A 129 14.56 -12.51 16.67
C PRO A 129 13.09 -12.52 16.20
N LYS A 130 12.17 -12.08 17.07
CA LYS A 130 10.73 -11.99 16.76
C LYS A 130 10.45 -10.89 15.73
N LEU A 131 11.07 -9.72 15.89
CA LEU A 131 10.99 -8.62 14.92
C LEU A 131 11.43 -9.09 13.53
N ASN A 132 12.58 -9.76 13.44
CA ASN A 132 13.10 -10.27 12.18
C ASN A 132 12.14 -11.28 11.53
N ARG A 133 11.53 -12.18 12.32
CA ARG A 133 10.51 -13.11 11.82
C ARG A 133 9.31 -12.35 11.23
N LEU A 134 8.72 -11.44 12.00
CA LEU A 134 7.53 -10.68 11.59
C LEU A 134 7.77 -9.84 10.33
N VAL A 135 8.92 -9.16 10.24
CA VAL A 135 9.28 -8.36 9.06
C VAL A 135 9.48 -9.23 7.83
N ASN A 136 10.03 -10.45 7.99
CA ASN A 136 10.17 -11.41 6.89
C ASN A 136 8.82 -11.96 6.42
N GLU A 137 7.91 -12.28 7.34
CA GLU A 137 6.55 -12.69 7.02
C GLU A 137 5.80 -11.57 6.29
N LEU A 138 5.89 -10.33 6.77
CA LEU A 138 5.29 -9.18 6.11
C LEU A 138 5.85 -8.98 4.69
N ALA A 139 7.17 -9.15 4.50
CA ALA A 139 7.79 -9.10 3.18
C ALA A 139 7.28 -10.20 2.24
N PHE A 140 7.07 -11.40 2.77
CA PHE A 140 6.52 -12.52 2.01
C PHE A 140 5.08 -12.21 1.54
N PHE A 141 4.21 -11.76 2.45
CA PHE A 141 2.83 -11.41 2.09
C PHE A 141 2.75 -10.22 1.11
N ALA A 142 3.64 -9.23 1.26
CA ALA A 142 3.74 -8.13 0.30
C ALA A 142 4.08 -8.63 -1.12
N ALA A 143 5.04 -9.55 -1.25
CA ALA A 143 5.41 -10.12 -2.54
C ALA A 143 4.26 -10.97 -3.15
N GLN A 144 3.56 -11.75 -2.33
CA GLN A 144 2.39 -12.53 -2.79
C GLN A 144 1.27 -11.61 -3.30
N TRP A 145 1.00 -10.52 -2.59
CA TRP A 145 -0.01 -9.54 -3.01
C TRP A 145 0.38 -8.87 -4.33
N THR A 146 1.65 -8.50 -4.51
CA THR A 146 2.15 -7.95 -5.78
C THR A 146 1.95 -8.91 -6.94
N GLU A 147 2.28 -10.20 -6.75
CA GLU A 147 2.08 -11.23 -7.78
C GLU A 147 0.60 -11.41 -8.14
N GLN A 148 -0.27 -11.48 -7.13
CA GLN A 148 -1.71 -11.60 -7.31
C GLN A 148 -2.26 -10.41 -8.11
N MET A 149 -1.91 -9.18 -7.70
CA MET A 149 -2.40 -7.96 -8.34
C MET A 149 -1.82 -7.73 -9.75
N ALA A 150 -0.65 -8.30 -10.06
CA ALA A 150 -0.12 -8.27 -11.44
C ALA A 150 -0.99 -9.06 -12.43
N GLN A 151 -1.72 -10.08 -11.95
CA GLN A 151 -2.60 -10.92 -12.77
C GLN A 151 -4.09 -10.56 -12.61
N HIS A 152 -4.46 -9.82 -11.57
CA HIS A 152 -5.84 -9.49 -11.28
C HIS A 152 -6.42 -8.50 -12.29
N ILE A 153 -7.58 -8.83 -12.85
CA ILE A 153 -8.35 -7.93 -13.71
C ILE A 153 -9.37 -7.22 -12.83
N LEU A 154 -9.05 -5.99 -12.42
CA LEU A 154 -9.95 -5.16 -11.63
C LEU A 154 -11.20 -4.77 -12.43
N SER A 155 -12.29 -4.53 -11.72
CA SER A 155 -13.53 -3.97 -12.24
C SER A 155 -13.85 -2.65 -11.52
N ASP A 156 -14.59 -1.76 -12.17
CA ASP A 156 -15.03 -0.50 -11.56
C ASP A 156 -15.81 -0.75 -10.26
N ARG A 157 -16.59 -1.83 -10.20
CA ARG A 157 -17.34 -2.23 -9.01
C ARG A 157 -16.41 -2.49 -7.82
N GLU A 158 -15.38 -3.30 -8.00
CA GLU A 158 -14.41 -3.60 -6.93
C GLU A 158 -13.75 -2.31 -6.43
N ILE A 159 -13.39 -1.39 -7.33
CA ILE A 159 -12.78 -0.11 -6.95
C ILE A 159 -13.72 0.71 -6.05
N PHE A 160 -14.98 0.90 -6.44
CA PHE A 160 -15.92 1.69 -5.64
C PHE A 160 -16.28 1.02 -4.32
N GLU A 161 -16.43 -0.31 -4.30
CA GLU A 161 -16.68 -1.05 -3.07
C GLU A 161 -15.47 -0.97 -2.12
N ALA A 162 -14.25 -1.08 -2.65
CA ALA A 162 -13.02 -0.95 -1.87
C ALA A 162 -12.85 0.45 -1.26
N PHE A 163 -13.10 1.52 -2.02
CA PHE A 163 -13.08 2.88 -1.46
C PHE A 163 -14.11 3.06 -0.34
N ARG A 164 -15.32 2.52 -0.51
CA ARG A 164 -16.35 2.58 0.54
C ARG A 164 -15.91 1.84 1.80
N THR A 165 -15.30 0.67 1.64
CA THR A 165 -14.76 -0.12 2.76
C THR A 165 -13.67 0.67 3.49
N GLU A 166 -12.67 1.20 2.79
CA GLU A 166 -11.59 1.97 3.40
C GLU A 166 -12.10 3.23 4.12
N LEU A 167 -13.04 3.98 3.52
CA LEU A 167 -13.66 5.13 4.19
C LEU A 167 -14.36 4.70 5.49
N THR A 168 -15.03 3.55 5.50
CA THR A 168 -15.67 3.03 6.71
C THR A 168 -14.62 2.70 7.79
N GLN A 169 -13.52 2.05 7.41
CA GLN A 169 -12.43 1.75 8.34
C GLN A 169 -11.77 3.01 8.91
N LEU A 170 -11.53 4.03 8.06
CA LEU A 170 -10.96 5.32 8.47
C LEU A 170 -11.75 5.94 9.62
N PHE A 171 -13.08 6.02 9.49
CA PHE A 171 -13.96 6.59 10.51
C PHE A 171 -14.16 5.70 11.74
N ALA A 172 -14.12 4.37 11.56
CA ALA A 172 -14.35 3.44 12.66
C ALA A 172 -13.13 3.26 13.56
N MET A 173 -11.92 3.22 12.99
CA MET A 173 -10.72 2.73 13.69
C MET A 173 -9.46 3.54 13.42
N SER A 174 -9.21 3.95 12.17
CA SER A 174 -7.90 4.54 11.86
C SER A 174 -7.72 5.94 12.44
N PHE A 175 -8.76 6.78 12.50
CA PHE A 175 -8.65 8.12 13.14
C PHE A 175 -8.46 8.06 14.65
N THR A 176 -8.96 7.02 15.32
CA THR A 176 -8.79 6.85 16.77
C THR A 176 -7.44 6.25 17.13
N GLY A 177 -6.66 5.82 16.14
CA GLY A 177 -5.35 5.19 16.33
C GLY A 177 -5.40 3.72 16.71
N PHE A 178 -6.57 3.08 16.56
CA PHE A 178 -6.71 1.65 16.84
C PHE A 178 -5.72 0.78 16.02
N ASP A 179 -5.45 1.19 14.77
CA ASP A 179 -4.55 0.47 13.85
C ASP A 179 -3.05 0.81 13.99
N SER A 180 -2.70 1.77 14.87
CA SER A 180 -1.32 2.16 15.22
C SER A 180 -1.29 2.75 16.65
N PRO A 181 -1.47 1.89 17.68
CA PRO A 181 -1.74 2.35 19.03
C PRO A 181 -0.52 2.94 19.76
N VAL A 182 0.71 2.62 19.34
CA VAL A 182 1.93 2.94 20.10
C VAL A 182 2.76 4.06 19.46
N ALA A 183 2.87 4.08 18.13
CA ALA A 183 3.70 5.04 17.40
C ALA A 183 3.08 6.45 17.35
N PHE A 184 1.83 6.60 17.79
CA PHE A 184 1.03 7.82 17.69
C PHE A 184 1.05 8.42 16.27
N HIS A 185 1.03 7.55 15.25
CA HIS A 185 1.18 7.94 13.84
C HIS A 185 -0.11 7.83 13.02
N ALA A 186 -1.24 7.69 13.71
CA ALA A 186 -2.56 7.43 13.13
C ALA A 186 -3.05 8.53 12.17
N LEU A 187 -2.87 9.82 12.51
CA LEU A 187 -3.36 10.93 11.68
C LEU A 187 -2.60 11.03 10.33
N PRO A 188 -1.26 11.00 10.28
CA PRO A 188 -0.53 10.88 9.02
C PRO A 188 -0.96 9.67 8.17
N GLU A 189 -1.15 8.51 8.81
CA GLU A 189 -1.61 7.30 8.12
C GLU A 189 -3.01 7.47 7.51
N ALA A 190 -3.96 8.00 8.28
CA ALA A 190 -5.33 8.25 7.82
C ALA A 190 -5.35 9.28 6.67
N LEU A 191 -4.51 10.30 6.73
CA LEU A 191 -4.37 11.27 5.65
C LEU A 191 -3.85 10.62 4.36
N VAL A 192 -2.86 9.73 4.46
CA VAL A 192 -2.35 9.00 3.28
C VAL A 192 -3.46 8.14 2.66
N ALA A 193 -4.17 7.34 3.44
CA ALA A 193 -5.28 6.53 2.94
C ALA A 193 -6.38 7.39 2.28
N TRP A 194 -6.79 8.50 2.92
CA TRP A 194 -7.75 9.44 2.35
C TRP A 194 -7.29 10.02 1.00
N THR A 195 -6.06 10.53 0.96
CA THR A 195 -5.52 11.15 -0.27
C THR A 195 -5.31 10.12 -1.38
N THR A 196 -5.00 8.87 -1.06
CA THR A 196 -4.95 7.76 -2.03
C THR A 196 -6.32 7.51 -2.65
N ILE A 197 -7.40 7.46 -1.85
CA ILE A 197 -8.77 7.32 -2.39
C ILE A 197 -9.11 8.51 -3.29
N GLU A 198 -8.84 9.73 -2.85
CA GLU A 198 -9.10 10.95 -3.62
C GLU A 198 -8.36 10.95 -4.96
N GLN A 199 -7.07 10.62 -4.96
CA GLN A 199 -6.23 10.57 -6.16
C GLN A 199 -6.77 9.55 -7.17
N ASN A 200 -7.15 8.36 -6.71
CA ASN A 200 -7.67 7.31 -7.60
C ASN A 200 -9.09 7.64 -8.10
N PHE A 201 -9.95 8.18 -7.23
CA PHE A 201 -11.30 8.61 -7.61
C PHE A 201 -11.28 9.73 -8.67
N ASN A 202 -10.28 10.62 -8.61
CA ASN A 202 -10.11 11.69 -9.60
C ASN A 202 -9.89 11.19 -11.04
N PHE A 203 -9.45 9.94 -11.25
CA PHE A 203 -9.40 9.36 -12.60
C PHE A 203 -10.80 9.18 -13.19
N TYR A 204 -11.80 8.80 -12.38
CA TYR A 204 -13.19 8.70 -12.82
C TYR A 204 -13.78 10.07 -13.12
N ILE A 205 -13.54 11.07 -12.27
CA ILE A 205 -14.02 12.44 -12.48
C ILE A 205 -13.50 13.00 -13.80
N LYS A 206 -12.19 12.93 -14.05
CA LYS A 206 -11.57 13.38 -15.31
C LYS A 206 -12.15 12.67 -16.53
N ASN A 207 -12.46 11.38 -16.41
CA ASN A 207 -13.06 10.62 -17.51
C ASN A 207 -14.51 11.03 -17.76
N LEU A 208 -15.29 11.30 -16.71
CA LEU A 208 -16.66 11.78 -16.82
C LEU A 208 -16.71 13.17 -17.46
N GLU A 209 -15.88 14.10 -16.99
CA GLU A 209 -15.77 15.45 -17.56
C GLU A 209 -15.42 15.42 -19.05
N ARG A 210 -14.54 14.49 -19.46
CA ARG A 210 -14.21 14.30 -20.88
C ARG A 210 -15.42 13.84 -21.68
N LYS A 211 -16.22 12.90 -21.15
CA LYS A 211 -17.41 12.39 -21.83
C LYS A 211 -18.53 13.42 -21.95
N ILE A 212 -18.62 14.38 -21.04
CA ILE A 212 -19.66 15.43 -21.05
C ILE A 212 -19.29 16.58 -22.01
N ARG A 213 -18.00 16.80 -22.29
CA ARG A 213 -17.52 17.87 -23.19
C ARG A 213 -17.66 17.55 -24.69
N PHE A 214 -18.17 16.36 -25.03
CA PHE A 214 -18.48 15.92 -26.40
C PHE A 214 -19.93 15.46 -26.47
#